data_AF-A0A9E5TSY3-F1
#
_entry.id   AF-A0A9E5TSY3-F1
#
_cell.length_a   1.000
_cell.length_b   1.000
_cell.length_c   1.000
_cell.angle_alpha   90.00
_cell.angle_beta   90.00
_cell.angle_gamma   90.00
#
_symmetry.space_group_name_H-M   'P 1'
#
loop_
_entity.id
_entity.type
_entity.pdbx_description
1 polymer ?
#
loop_
_entity_poly.entity_id
_entity_poly.type
_entity_poly.pdbx_seq_one_letter_code
_entity_poly.pdbx_strand_id
1 'polypeptide(L)' 'VLRNDQQLFFLITVTQRGPERIDMIPLLIDHMQVNRAKGEDFKAIKERMVYLSQAFGTEISQEGDRLVIDVTQKQ' A
#
# COMPACT_ATOMS: atom_id res chain seq x y z
N VAL A 1 -13.88 12.82 8.00
CA VAL A 1 -12.95 12.95 9.14
C VAL A 1 -11.53 13.02 8.59
N LEU A 2 -10.72 13.96 9.05
CA LEU A 2 -9.30 14.03 8.68
C LEU A 2 -8.54 12.99 9.51
N ARG A 3 -7.97 11.97 8.85
CA ARG A 3 -7.15 10.92 9.46
C ARG A 3 -5.70 11.15 9.06
N ASN A 4 -4.87 11.54 10.04
CA ASN A 4 -3.40 11.69 9.87
C ASN A 4 -2.64 10.58 10.63
N ASP A 5 -3.37 9.60 11.14
CA ASP A 5 -2.89 8.40 11.83
C ASP A 5 -2.58 7.26 10.85
N GLN A 6 -3.01 7.35 9.59
CA GLN A 6 -2.82 6.31 8.58
C GLN A 6 -1.60 6.59 7.69
N GLN A 7 -0.74 5.60 7.52
CA GLN A 7 0.47 5.70 6.70
C GLN A 7 0.71 4.42 5.87
N LEU A 8 1.65 4.50 4.93
CA LEU A 8 2.14 3.36 4.16
C LEU A 8 3.67 3.32 4.26
N PHE A 9 4.21 2.14 4.59
CA PHE A 9 5.62 1.87 4.38
C PHE A 9 5.79 1.18 3.02
N PHE A 10 6.64 1.73 2.16
CA PHE A 10 6.87 1.23 0.82
C PHE A 10 8.17 0.44 0.76
N LEU A 11 8.10 -0.80 0.29
CA LEU A 11 9.25 -1.60 -0.08
C LEU A 11 9.23 -1.78 -1.61
N ILE A 12 10.25 -1.27 -2.28
CA ILE A 12 10.35 -1.28 -3.74
C ILE A 12 11.44 -2.27 -4.14
N THR A 13 11.08 -3.25 -4.97
CA THR A 13 12.05 -4.16 -5.59
C THR A 13 12.47 -3.57 -6.93
N VAL A 14 13.79 -3.37 -7.08
CA VAL A 14 14.40 -2.78 -8.27
C VAL A 14 15.40 -3.76 -8.85
N THR A 15 15.31 -4.01 -10.15
CA THR A 15 16.27 -4.81 -10.90
C THR A 15 17.05 -3.93 -11.88
N GLN A 16 17.93 -4.54 -12.68
CA GLN A 16 18.65 -3.82 -13.75
C GLN A 16 17.70 -3.23 -14.81
N ARG A 17 16.44 -3.69 -14.90
CA ARG A 17 15.43 -3.17 -15.83
C ARG A 17 14.56 -2.08 -15.21
N GLY A 18 14.72 -1.79 -13.92
CA GLY A 18 13.94 -0.80 -13.19
C GLY A 18 13.10 -1.41 -12.06
N PRO A 19 12.17 -0.64 -11.46
CA PRO A 19 11.24 -1.15 -10.46
C PRO A 19 10.34 -2.21 -11.05
N GLU A 20 10.24 -3.35 -10.38
CA GLU A 20 9.36 -4.45 -10.82
C GLU A 20 8.19 -4.66 -9.87
N ARG A 21 8.34 -4.24 -8.61
CA ARG A 21 7.34 -4.49 -7.58
C ARG A 21 7.36 -3.45 -6.47
N ILE A 22 6.18 -3.10 -5.98
CA ILE A 22 5.98 -2.23 -4.83
C ILE A 22 5.09 -2.97 -3.82
N ASP A 23 5.67 -3.31 -2.67
CA ASP A 23 4.95 -3.78 -1.49
C ASP A 23 4.65 -2.58 -0.59
N MET A 24 3.37 -2.33 -0.34
CA MET A 24 2.88 -1.32 0.59
C MET A 24 2.39 -2.00 1.85
N ILE A 25 2.98 -1.65 2.98
CA ILE A 25 2.60 -2.14 4.31
C ILE A 25 1.78 -1.05 4.99
N PRO A 26 0.46 -1.26 5.20
CA PRO A 26 -0.37 -0.31 5.92
C PRO A 26 0.06 -0.15 7.37
N LEU A 27 0.16 1.11 7.82
CA LEU A 27 0.56 1.48 9.16
C LEU A 27 -0.51 2.37 9.81
N LEU A 28 -0.59 2.26 11.13
CA LEU A 28 -1.44 3.06 12.00
C LEU A 28 -0.59 3.64 13.14
N ILE A 29 -0.68 4.95 13.32
CA ILE A 29 -0.16 5.63 14.50
C ILE A 29 -1.20 5.54 15.60
N ASP A 30 -0.84 4.92 16.71
CA ASP A 30 -1.67 4.84 17.90
C ASP A 30 -0.78 4.94 19.14
N HIS A 31 -1.23 5.64 20.18
CA HIS A 31 -0.48 5.84 21.42
C HIS A 31 1.01 6.21 21.23
N MET A 32 1.30 7.12 20.28
CA MET A 32 2.66 7.56 19.92
C MET A 32 3.57 6.45 19.37
N GLN A 33 2.99 5.37 18.87
CA GLN A 33 3.69 4.24 18.25
C GLN A 33 3.23 4.04 16.80
N VAL A 34 4.16 3.62 15.95
CA VAL A 34 3.85 3.24 14.56
C VAL A 34 3.69 1.72 14.52
N ASN A 35 2.47 1.27 14.23
CA ASN A 35 2.12 -0.14 14.21
C ASN A 35 1.66 -0.55 12.81
N ARG A 36 1.77 -1.83 12.46
CA ARG A 36 1.10 -2.34 11.27
C ARG A 36 -0.40 -2.29 11.47
N ALA A 37 -1.12 -1.71 10.52
CA ALA A 37 -2.57 -1.68 10.55
C ALA A 37 -3.12 -3.10 10.38
N LYS A 38 -4.21 -3.40 11.09
CA LYS A 38 -4.86 -4.72 11.10
C LYS A 38 -6.38 -4.53 11.07
N GLY A 39 -7.11 -5.60 10.77
CA GLY A 39 -8.57 -5.60 10.81
C GLY A 39 -9.20 -4.48 9.98
N GLU A 40 -10.10 -3.71 10.60
CA GLU A 40 -10.85 -2.64 9.92
C GLU A 40 -9.96 -1.48 9.46
N ASP A 41 -8.89 -1.13 10.18
CA ASP A 41 -7.99 -0.07 9.72
C ASP A 41 -7.21 -0.50 8.47
N PHE A 42 -6.76 -1.76 8.42
CA PHE A 42 -6.16 -2.31 7.20
C PHE A 42 -7.14 -2.27 6.03
N LYS A 43 -8.38 -2.72 6.27
CA LYS A 43 -9.43 -2.74 5.24
C LYS A 43 -9.75 -1.34 4.73
N ALA A 44 -9.87 -0.36 5.62
CA ALA A 44 -10.14 1.04 5.25
C ALA A 44 -8.99 1.65 4.44
N ILE A 45 -7.73 1.41 4.83
CA ILE A 45 -6.56 1.88 4.07
C ILE A 45 -6.53 1.21 2.69
N LYS A 46 -6.73 -0.11 2.62
CA LYS A 46 -6.80 -0.87 1.37
C LYS A 46 -7.86 -0.32 0.42
N GLU A 47 -9.11 -0.21 0.88
CA GLU A 47 -10.22 0.27 0.05
C GLU A 47 -9.95 1.67 -0.49
N ARG A 48 -9.43 2.57 0.35
CA ARG A 48 -9.03 3.91 -0.06
C ARG A 48 -7.92 3.86 -1.12
N MET A 49 -6.88 3.06 -0.92
CA MET A 49 -5.77 2.96 -1.87
C MET A 49 -6.21 2.37 -3.20
N VAL A 50 -6.97 1.28 -3.20
CA VAL A 50 -7.53 0.69 -4.43
C VAL A 50 -8.35 1.74 -5.20
N TYR A 51 -9.27 2.43 -4.51
CA TYR A 51 -10.11 3.45 -5.13
C TYR A 51 -9.30 4.59 -5.77
N LEU A 52 -8.33 5.14 -5.04
CA LEU A 52 -7.52 6.25 -5.54
C LEU A 52 -6.57 5.81 -6.67
N SER A 53 -5.96 4.63 -6.57
CA SER A 53 -5.03 4.10 -7.57
C SER A 53 -5.72 3.67 -8.86
N GLN A 54 -6.98 3.22 -8.79
CA GLN A 54 -7.75 2.84 -9.96
C GLN A 54 -7.93 4.01 -10.96
N ALA A 55 -8.03 5.25 -10.46
CA ALA A 55 -8.10 6.44 -11.31
C ALA A 55 -6.85 6.65 -12.18
N PHE A 56 -5.72 6.04 -11.81
CA PHE A 56 -4.45 6.08 -12.56
C PHE A 56 -4.19 4.79 -13.35
N GLY A 57 -5.15 3.85 -13.38
CA GLY A 57 -4.96 2.55 -14.02
C GLY A 57 -4.01 1.61 -13.28
N THR A 58 -3.74 1.88 -12.00
CA THR A 58 -2.89 1.03 -11.16
C THR A 58 -3.74 0.00 -10.43
N GLU A 59 -3.46 -1.27 -10.65
CA GLU A 59 -4.08 -2.38 -9.92
C GLU A 59 -3.27 -2.69 -8.66
N ILE A 60 -3.99 -2.90 -7.55
CA ILE A 60 -3.41 -3.26 -6.25
C ILE A 60 -3.99 -4.62 -5.85
N SER A 61 -3.12 -5.61 -5.68
CA SER A 61 -3.46 -6.91 -5.11
C SER A 61 -3.15 -6.94 -3.60
N GLN A 62 -3.65 -7.95 -2.89
CA GLN A 62 -3.36 -8.16 -1.47
C GLN A 62 -2.62 -9.47 -1.28
N GLU A 63 -1.49 -9.43 -0.57
CA GLU A 63 -0.72 -10.60 -0.15
C GLU A 63 -0.50 -10.56 1.36
N GLY A 64 -1.31 -11.33 2.11
CA GLY A 64 -1.27 -11.31 3.58
C GLY A 64 -1.64 -9.93 4.13
N ASP A 65 -0.71 -9.33 4.89
CA ASP A 65 -0.82 -7.98 5.47
C ASP A 65 -0.18 -6.88 4.58
N ARG A 66 0.00 -7.16 3.29
CA ARG A 66 0.58 -6.23 2.31
C ARG A 66 -0.35 -5.98 1.14
N LEU A 67 -0.25 -4.77 0.60
CA LEU A 67 -0.86 -4.37 -0.66
C LEU A 67 0.24 -4.29 -1.71
N VAL A 68 0.04 -4.90 -2.86
CA VAL A 68 1.11 -5.14 -3.84
C VAL A 68 0.74 -4.52 -5.18
N ILE A 69 1.71 -3.86 -5.79
CA ILE A 69 1.64 -3.41 -7.18
C ILE A 69 2.79 -4.10 -7.93
N ASP A 70 2.43 -4.92 -8.91
CA ASP A 70 3.40 -5.44 -9.88
C ASP A 70 3.55 -4.41 -10.99
N VAL A 71 4.76 -3.86 -11.11
CA VAL A 71 5.10 -2.84 -12.10
C VAL A 71 5.46 -3.58 -13.39
N THR A 72 4.45 -4.19 -14.02
CA THR A 72 4.62 -4.79 -15.34
C THR A 72 5.00 -3.68 -16.32
N GLN A 73 6.24 -3.70 -16.80
CA GLN A 73 6.70 -2.84 -17.87
C GLN A 73 5.81 -3.12 -19.10
N LYS A 74 4.86 -2.22 -19.40
CA LYS A 74 4.27 -2.18 -20.74
C LYS A 74 5.40 -1.80 -21.69
N GLN A 75 5.92 -2.79 -22.41
CA GLN A 75 6.74 -2.59 -23.60
C GLN A 75 5.91 -1.91 -24.69
#